data_AF-A0A429ZPT4-F1
#
_entry.id   AF-A0A429ZPT4-F1
#
_cell.length_a   1.000
_cell.length_b   1.000
_cell.length_c   1.000
_cell.angle_alpha   90.00
_cell.angle_beta   90.00
_cell.angle_gamma   90.00
#
_symmetry.space_group_name_H-M   'P 1'
#
loop_
_entity.id
_entity.type
_entity.pdbx_description
1 polymer ?
#
loop_
_entity_poly.entity_id
_entity_poly.type
_entity_poly.pdbx_seq_one_letter_code
_entity_poly.pdbx_strand_id
1 'polypeptide(L)'
;MLFNTVFLKGSFMKKINRHSIISSLVKLTIIILFISSFTAVFGSQEALTSVSAITGILIFFYVPLNLSVKTGALVTGGSFFILGLLASLNLFLPIGLSLIINLLSIFLMICLFGRPFAYKLYVPYILLYIFASTTSPLEFKLSIRIAALAFSALIITGIYYFRHQKSSGTETLKSMLTIKSIPHEILHVAFTMAVGISLTLLVSQILHFEKAMWICMTIMSLSQIETQMFKDRFKQRMFGSLIGIVVYGILFSLLVPSHLHLPLTLFLAFVYNFLDDYFLQVILITVNALYAANVIWQFNVASINRLLFILIGSLIVYALTRFVKSSYPQRLLNLIPNKSN
;
A
#
# COMPACT_ATOMS: atom_id res chain seq x y z
N MET A 1 -13.54 -43.07 -1.21
CA MET A 1 -14.01 -43.19 0.19
C MET A 1 -12.72 -43.25 1.04
N LEU A 2 -12.18 -42.23 1.69
CA LEU A 2 -12.62 -40.92 2.14
C LEU A 2 -11.55 -39.87 1.74
N PHE A 3 -11.85 -38.93 0.84
CA PHE A 3 -12.09 -37.52 1.21
C PHE A 3 -12.31 -37.30 2.72
N ASN A 4 -11.25 -36.94 3.44
CA ASN A 4 -11.25 -35.97 4.53
C ASN A 4 -9.81 -35.74 5.02
N THR A 5 -9.57 -34.54 5.57
CA THR A 5 -8.36 -34.09 6.30
C THR A 5 -7.13 -33.61 5.52
N VAL A 6 -7.27 -32.64 4.60
CA VAL A 6 -6.17 -31.67 4.30
C VAL A 6 -6.59 -30.21 4.51
N PHE A 7 -7.85 -29.93 4.84
CA PHE A 7 -8.26 -28.63 5.37
C PHE A 7 -8.27 -28.68 6.90
N LEU A 8 -7.62 -27.70 7.55
CA LEU A 8 -7.56 -27.39 9.01
C LEU A 8 -6.23 -27.71 9.72
N LYS A 9 -5.18 -26.92 9.45
CA LYS A 9 -4.32 -26.31 10.50
C LYS A 9 -3.27 -25.34 9.92
N GLY A 10 -3.72 -24.25 9.31
CA GLY A 10 -2.95 -23.01 9.35
C GLY A 10 -3.46 -22.23 10.56
N SER A 11 -2.60 -21.86 11.52
CA SER A 11 -3.08 -21.07 12.66
C SER A 11 -3.54 -19.70 12.16
N PHE A 12 -4.77 -19.30 12.47
CA PHE A 12 -5.32 -17.98 12.12
C PHE A 12 -4.50 -16.82 12.71
N MET A 13 -3.74 -17.10 13.76
CA MET A 13 -2.84 -16.17 14.43
C MET A 13 -1.42 -16.70 14.45
N LYS A 14 -0.46 -15.79 14.42
CA LYS A 14 0.95 -16.08 14.74
C LYS A 14 1.05 -16.61 16.17
N LYS A 15 2.06 -17.44 16.42
CA LYS A 15 2.36 -17.91 17.77
C LYS A 15 2.63 -16.73 18.70
N ILE A 16 1.71 -16.48 19.63
CA ILE A 16 1.80 -15.38 20.59
C ILE A 16 2.73 -15.81 21.73
N ASN A 17 3.84 -15.09 21.90
CA ASN A 17 4.73 -15.22 23.04
C ASN A 17 5.10 -13.82 23.59
N ARG A 18 5.62 -13.76 24.82
CA ARG A 18 5.96 -12.48 25.49
C ARG A 18 6.86 -11.59 24.62
N HIS A 19 7.86 -12.17 23.95
CA HIS A 19 8.77 -11.45 23.05
C HIS A 19 8.03 -10.83 21.86
N SER A 20 7.12 -11.57 21.21
CA SER A 20 6.32 -11.08 20.07
C SER A 20 5.39 -9.95 20.48
N ILE A 21 4.78 -10.02 21.67
CA ILE A 21 3.93 -8.96 22.22
C ILE A 21 4.75 -7.69 22.43
N ILE A 22 5.89 -7.80 23.12
CA ILE A 22 6.78 -6.66 23.38
C ILE A 22 7.30 -6.07 22.07
N SER A 23 7.76 -6.90 21.13
CA SER A 23 8.26 -6.44 19.83
C SER A 23 7.19 -5.70 19.02
N SER A 24 5.95 -6.20 18.99
CA SER A 24 4.85 -5.53 18.31
C SER A 24 4.44 -4.22 18.99
N LEU A 25 4.45 -4.18 20.33
CA LEU A 25 4.17 -2.95 21.08
C LEU A 25 5.22 -1.88 20.76
N VAL A 26 6.50 -2.23 20.83
CA VAL A 26 7.61 -1.32 20.50
C VAL A 26 7.48 -0.78 19.08
N LYS A 27 7.19 -1.65 18.09
CA LYS A 27 6.97 -1.21 16.70
C LYS A 27 5.81 -0.23 16.58
N LEU A 28 4.67 -0.53 17.20
CA LEU A 28 3.49 0.33 17.18
C LEU A 28 3.76 1.67 17.86
N THR A 29 4.44 1.68 19.01
CA THR A 29 4.85 2.91 19.70
C THR A 29 5.78 3.75 18.84
N ILE A 30 6.79 3.14 18.19
CA ILE A 30 7.70 3.85 17.27
C ILE A 30 6.92 4.46 16.10
N ILE A 31 5.97 3.72 15.51
CA ILE A 31 5.14 4.22 14.40
C ILE A 31 4.32 5.44 14.85
N ILE A 32 3.63 5.34 15.99
CA ILE A 32 2.81 6.44 16.52
C ILE A 32 3.68 7.64 16.84
N LEU A 33 4.80 7.44 17.54
CA LEU A 33 5.71 8.52 17.91
C LEU A 33 6.27 9.22 16.66
N PHE A 34 6.69 8.44 15.66
CA PHE A 34 7.19 8.99 14.40
C PHE A 34 6.11 9.83 13.70
N ILE A 35 4.90 9.29 13.53
CA ILE A 35 3.81 10.02 12.87
C ILE A 35 3.48 11.30 13.64
N SER A 36 3.31 11.23 14.96
CA SER A 36 3.00 12.38 15.80
C SER A 36 4.08 13.46 15.75
N SER A 37 5.35 13.09 15.92
CA SER A 37 6.47 14.05 15.82
C SER A 37 6.59 14.64 14.42
N PHE A 38 6.40 13.84 13.37
CA PHE A 38 6.45 14.33 11.99
C PHE A 38 5.33 15.34 11.72
N THR A 39 4.10 15.05 12.16
CA THR A 39 2.96 15.96 12.00
C THR A 39 3.09 17.22 12.86
N ALA A 40 3.78 17.16 13.99
CA ALA A 40 4.07 18.35 14.80
C ALA A 40 5.06 19.30 14.11
N VAL A 41 6.01 18.75 13.33
CA VAL A 41 7.03 19.53 12.62
C VAL A 41 6.52 20.06 11.27
N PHE A 42 5.87 19.21 10.47
CA PHE A 42 5.46 19.52 9.09
C PHE A 42 3.96 19.82 8.93
N GLY A 43 3.18 19.73 10.00
CA GLY A 43 1.73 19.93 9.97
C GLY A 43 0.94 18.63 9.77
N SER A 44 -0.34 18.68 10.13
CA SER A 44 -1.25 17.53 10.07
C SER A 44 -1.54 17.07 8.63
N GLN A 45 -1.38 17.96 7.64
CA GLN A 45 -1.60 17.62 6.22
C GLN A 45 -0.54 16.65 5.68
N GLU A 46 0.61 16.55 6.35
CA GLU A 46 1.69 15.63 6.00
C GLU A 46 1.61 14.29 6.74
N ALA A 47 0.52 14.03 7.47
CA ALA A 47 0.33 12.77 8.20
C ALA A 47 0.42 11.54 7.29
N LEU A 48 -0.13 11.61 6.07
CA LEU A 48 -0.09 10.48 5.14
C LEU A 48 1.29 10.31 4.49
N THR A 49 2.00 11.42 4.24
CA THR A 49 3.41 11.42 3.85
C THR A 49 4.26 10.69 4.90
N SER A 50 4.02 10.96 6.18
CA SER A 50 4.75 10.32 7.28
C SER A 50 4.45 8.82 7.40
N VAL A 51 3.20 8.39 7.17
CA VAL A 51 2.83 6.95 7.09
C VAL A 51 3.60 6.24 5.99
N SER A 52 3.77 6.87 4.83
CA SER A 52 4.56 6.30 3.72
C SER A 52 6.05 6.25 4.06
N ALA A 53 6.57 7.28 4.72
CA ALA A 53 7.96 7.36 5.15
C ALA A 53 8.30 6.28 6.18
N ILE A 54 7.49 6.11 7.24
CA ILE A 54 7.72 5.07 8.26
C ILE A 54 7.60 3.66 7.67
N THR A 55 6.68 3.46 6.71
CA THR A 55 6.59 2.20 5.97
C THR A 55 7.88 1.91 5.21
N GLY A 56 8.44 2.91 4.53
CA GLY A 56 9.73 2.80 3.84
C GLY A 56 10.88 2.51 4.79
N ILE A 57 10.96 3.26 5.89
CA ILE A 57 11.96 3.07 6.94
C ILE A 57 11.93 1.64 7.47
N LEU A 58 10.75 1.12 7.83
CA LEU A 58 10.63 -0.23 8.38
C LEU A 58 11.01 -1.31 7.37
N ILE A 59 10.57 -1.19 6.11
CA ILE A 59 10.92 -2.17 5.06
C ILE A 59 12.43 -2.18 4.83
N PHE A 60 13.03 -1.00 4.62
CA PHE A 60 14.45 -0.88 4.31
C PHE A 60 15.36 -1.05 5.53
N PHE A 61 14.82 -1.04 6.74
CA PHE A 61 15.57 -1.48 7.93
C PHE A 61 15.89 -2.99 7.89
N TYR A 62 15.03 -3.81 7.26
CA TYR A 62 15.20 -5.26 7.25
C TYR A 62 15.67 -5.81 5.91
N VAL A 63 15.24 -5.23 4.79
CA VAL A 63 15.47 -5.81 3.45
C VAL A 63 16.40 -4.93 2.64
N PRO A 64 17.63 -5.39 2.30
CA PRO A 64 18.51 -4.69 1.37
C PRO A 64 18.04 -4.86 -0.08
N LEU A 65 18.39 -3.89 -0.93
CA LEU A 65 18.33 -4.05 -2.38
C LEU A 65 19.57 -4.83 -2.86
N ASN A 66 19.45 -5.49 -4.02
CA ASN A 66 20.57 -6.15 -4.68
C ASN A 66 21.53 -5.16 -5.38
N LEU A 67 21.82 -4.02 -4.75
CA LEU A 67 22.68 -2.96 -5.25
C LEU A 67 23.85 -2.72 -4.28
N SER A 68 24.90 -2.04 -4.75
CA SER A 68 25.92 -1.52 -3.83
C SER A 68 25.28 -0.67 -2.74
N VAL A 69 25.82 -0.68 -1.51
CA VAL A 69 25.22 0.04 -0.37
C VAL A 69 24.99 1.52 -0.68
N LYS A 70 25.98 2.18 -1.29
CA LYS A 70 25.90 3.61 -1.64
C LYS A 70 24.79 3.87 -2.67
N THR A 71 24.74 3.05 -3.73
CA THR A 71 23.71 3.17 -4.76
C THR A 71 22.32 2.83 -4.20
N GLY A 72 22.19 1.76 -3.41
CA GLY A 72 20.93 1.37 -2.79
C GLY A 72 20.40 2.42 -1.81
N ALA A 73 21.27 3.03 -1.00
CA ALA A 73 20.89 4.12 -0.10
C ALA A 73 20.35 5.32 -0.90
N LEU A 74 21.08 5.75 -1.93
CA LEU A 74 20.66 6.87 -2.77
C LEU A 74 19.38 6.56 -3.56
N VAL A 75 19.25 5.35 -4.10
CA VAL A 75 18.06 4.94 -4.86
C VAL A 75 16.83 4.87 -3.96
N THR A 76 16.95 4.36 -2.73
CA THR A 76 15.80 4.26 -1.82
C THR A 76 15.25 5.62 -1.42
N GLY A 77 16.08 6.50 -0.85
CA GLY A 77 15.62 7.84 -0.45
C GLY A 77 15.39 8.77 -1.63
N GLY A 78 16.26 8.74 -2.66
CA GLY A 78 16.12 9.55 -3.86
C GLY A 78 14.84 9.26 -4.63
N SER A 79 14.47 7.98 -4.78
CA SER A 79 13.18 7.62 -5.40
C SER A 79 12.00 8.11 -4.56
N PHE A 80 12.10 8.11 -3.23
CA PHE A 80 11.04 8.59 -2.34
C PHE A 80 10.82 10.09 -2.54
N PHE A 81 11.91 10.86 -2.56
CA PHE A 81 11.87 12.30 -2.82
C PHE A 81 11.32 12.62 -4.22
N ILE A 82 11.90 12.02 -5.26
CA ILE A 82 11.51 12.27 -6.66
C ILE A 82 10.05 11.92 -6.87
N LEU A 83 9.60 10.77 -6.38
CA LEU A 83 8.23 10.32 -6.57
C LEU A 83 7.22 11.22 -5.84
N GLY A 84 7.53 11.61 -4.60
CA GLY A 84 6.69 12.54 -3.84
C GLY A 84 6.65 13.93 -4.47
N LEU A 85 7.78 14.41 -5.00
CA LEU A 85 7.87 15.69 -5.71
C LEU A 85 7.04 15.64 -6.99
N LEU A 86 7.19 14.59 -7.81
CA LEU A 86 6.40 14.39 -9.02
C LEU A 86 4.92 14.37 -8.68
N ALA A 87 4.50 13.60 -7.68
CA ALA A 87 3.09 13.54 -7.24
C ALA A 87 2.54 14.90 -6.81
N SER A 88 3.32 15.67 -6.05
CA SER A 88 2.91 16.98 -5.51
C SER A 88 2.84 18.05 -6.60
N LEU A 89 3.80 18.05 -7.53
CA LEU A 89 3.80 18.95 -8.68
C LEU A 89 2.70 18.58 -9.68
N ASN A 90 2.35 17.30 -9.78
CA ASN A 90 1.34 16.82 -10.73
C ASN A 90 -0.03 17.46 -10.53
N LEU A 91 -0.32 17.88 -9.29
CA LEU A 91 -1.56 18.54 -8.92
C LEU A 91 -1.76 19.90 -9.62
N PHE A 92 -0.68 20.54 -10.08
CA PHE A 92 -0.72 21.84 -10.75
C PHE A 92 -0.62 21.73 -12.28
N LEU A 93 -0.51 20.51 -12.82
CA LEU A 93 -0.27 20.29 -14.24
C LEU A 93 -1.57 20.06 -15.02
N PRO A 94 -1.60 20.39 -16.33
CA PRO A 94 -2.72 20.06 -17.20
C PRO A 94 -3.00 18.56 -17.22
N ILE A 95 -4.27 18.21 -17.42
CA ILE A 95 -4.76 16.84 -17.22
C ILE A 95 -4.04 15.78 -18.08
N GLY A 96 -3.71 16.11 -19.33
CA GLY A 96 -3.01 15.20 -20.23
C GLY A 96 -1.57 14.91 -19.80
N LEU A 97 -0.86 15.94 -19.34
CA LEU A 97 0.50 15.78 -18.80
C LEU A 97 0.46 15.02 -17.46
N SER A 98 -0.54 15.32 -16.63
CA SER A 98 -0.75 14.65 -15.36
C SER A 98 -0.93 13.14 -15.52
N LEU A 99 -1.73 12.71 -16.49
CA LEU A 99 -1.93 11.30 -16.81
C LEU A 99 -0.62 10.59 -17.19
N ILE A 100 0.21 11.22 -18.02
CA ILE A 100 1.49 10.65 -18.46
C ILE A 100 2.45 10.50 -17.27
N ILE A 101 2.53 11.51 -16.41
CA ILE A 101 3.39 11.48 -15.22
C ILE A 101 2.89 10.40 -14.24
N ASN A 102 1.58 10.26 -14.02
CA ASN A 102 0.99 9.20 -13.19
C ASN A 102 1.39 7.82 -13.71
N LEU A 103 1.19 7.58 -15.01
CA LEU A 103 1.48 6.29 -15.64
C LEU A 103 2.98 5.93 -15.51
N LEU A 104 3.87 6.84 -15.90
CA LEU A 104 5.30 6.60 -15.88
C LEU A 104 5.84 6.44 -14.46
N SER A 105 5.42 7.31 -13.54
CA SER A 105 5.92 7.28 -12.15
C SER A 105 5.59 5.95 -11.48
N ILE A 106 4.33 5.52 -11.55
CA ILE A 106 3.87 4.27 -10.91
C ILE A 106 4.50 3.06 -11.59
N PHE A 107 4.53 3.04 -12.93
CA PHE A 107 5.10 1.92 -13.69
C PHE A 107 6.59 1.74 -13.38
N LEU A 108 7.38 2.81 -13.42
CA LEU A 108 8.82 2.77 -13.15
C LEU A 108 9.11 2.35 -11.71
N MET A 109 8.30 2.78 -10.74
CA MET A 109 8.50 2.40 -9.33
C MET A 109 8.24 0.93 -9.06
N ILE A 110 7.23 0.34 -9.69
CA ILE A 110 6.99 -1.10 -9.57
C ILE A 110 8.08 -1.88 -10.31
N CYS A 111 8.56 -1.38 -11.45
CA CYS A 111 9.69 -1.99 -12.15
C CYS A 111 10.97 -2.00 -11.29
N LEU A 112 11.25 -0.90 -10.59
CA LEU A 112 12.45 -0.75 -9.77
C LEU A 112 12.38 -1.52 -8.44
N PHE A 113 11.25 -1.45 -7.73
CA PHE A 113 11.06 -2.02 -6.39
C PHE A 113 10.19 -3.28 -6.38
N GLY A 114 9.92 -3.87 -7.54
CA GLY A 114 9.19 -5.13 -7.66
C GLY A 114 9.99 -6.34 -7.17
N ARG A 115 11.32 -6.23 -6.99
CA ARG A 115 12.19 -7.36 -6.63
C ARG A 115 12.85 -7.17 -5.26
N PRO A 116 12.81 -8.17 -4.35
CA PRO A 116 12.03 -9.41 -4.42
C PRO A 116 10.56 -9.14 -4.07
N PHE A 117 9.65 -9.81 -4.77
CA PHE A 117 8.21 -9.59 -4.62
C PHE A 117 7.63 -9.89 -3.25
N ALA A 118 8.18 -10.90 -2.57
CA ALA A 118 7.73 -11.32 -1.25
C ALA A 118 7.73 -10.17 -0.24
N TYR A 119 8.65 -9.21 -0.39
CA TYR A 119 8.82 -8.08 0.52
C TYR A 119 8.06 -6.82 0.10
N LYS A 120 7.44 -6.81 -1.10
CA LYS A 120 6.63 -5.70 -1.61
C LYS A 120 7.30 -4.33 -1.46
N LEU A 121 8.56 -4.21 -1.85
CA LEU A 121 9.38 -3.01 -1.63
C LEU A 121 8.81 -1.74 -2.29
N TYR A 122 7.94 -1.88 -3.29
CA TYR A 122 7.26 -0.78 -3.98
C TYR A 122 6.16 -0.11 -3.13
N VAL A 123 5.62 -0.77 -2.09
CA VAL A 123 4.48 -0.28 -1.30
C VAL A 123 4.67 1.14 -0.74
N PRO A 124 5.77 1.50 -0.05
CA PRO A 124 5.94 2.85 0.50
C PRO A 124 5.93 3.94 -0.58
N TYR A 125 6.42 3.62 -1.77
CA TYR A 125 6.45 4.52 -2.92
C TYR A 125 5.07 4.72 -3.53
N ILE A 126 4.33 3.63 -3.78
CA ILE A 126 2.97 3.73 -4.33
C ILE A 126 2.01 4.38 -3.32
N LEU A 127 2.16 4.09 -2.02
CA LEU A 127 1.45 4.80 -0.96
C LEU A 127 1.73 6.31 -1.00
N LEU A 128 3.01 6.69 -1.04
CA LEU A 128 3.40 8.10 -1.10
C LEU A 128 2.78 8.79 -2.32
N TYR A 129 2.84 8.15 -3.49
CA TYR A 129 2.29 8.72 -4.72
C TYR A 129 0.78 8.94 -4.61
N ILE A 130 0.04 7.91 -4.19
CA ILE A 130 -1.41 8.01 -4.00
C ILE A 130 -1.75 9.14 -3.02
N PHE A 131 -1.04 9.21 -1.88
CA PHE A 131 -1.34 10.19 -0.84
C PHE A 131 -1.02 11.62 -1.28
N ALA A 132 0.13 11.83 -1.90
CA ALA A 132 0.50 13.14 -2.42
C ALA A 132 -0.39 13.59 -3.58
N SER A 133 -0.79 12.70 -4.49
CA SER A 133 -1.66 13.03 -5.62
C SER A 133 -3.15 13.17 -5.27
N THR A 134 -3.54 12.96 -4.02
CA THR A 134 -4.93 13.09 -3.57
C THR A 134 -5.13 14.07 -2.41
N THR A 135 -4.05 14.69 -1.92
CA THR A 135 -4.15 15.85 -1.03
C THR A 135 -4.55 17.07 -1.87
N SER A 136 -5.57 17.81 -1.45
CA SER A 136 -5.99 18.99 -2.21
C SER A 136 -4.90 20.06 -2.21
N PRO A 137 -4.62 20.75 -3.34
CA PRO A 137 -3.62 21.82 -3.40
C PRO A 137 -3.85 22.97 -2.41
N LEU A 138 -5.08 23.13 -1.93
CA LEU A 138 -5.46 24.15 -0.96
C LEU A 138 -5.14 23.75 0.49
N GLU A 139 -4.95 22.46 0.75
CA GLU A 139 -4.75 21.93 2.10
C GLU A 139 -3.30 22.04 2.56
N PHE A 140 -2.33 22.04 1.66
CA PHE A 140 -0.91 22.01 2.00
C PHE A 140 -0.11 23.15 1.35
N LYS A 141 1.01 23.51 2.00
CA LYS A 141 2.01 24.41 1.41
C LYS A 141 3.09 23.57 0.72
N LEU A 142 3.33 23.83 -0.57
CA LEU A 142 4.31 23.09 -1.36
C LEU A 142 5.72 23.12 -0.74
N SER A 143 6.13 24.24 -0.15
CA SER A 143 7.44 24.35 0.53
C SER A 143 7.58 23.39 1.71
N ILE A 144 6.52 23.24 2.53
CA ILE A 144 6.51 22.33 3.67
C ILE A 144 6.49 20.88 3.19
N ARG A 145 5.70 20.56 2.14
CA ARG A 145 5.67 19.24 1.51
C ARG A 145 7.06 18.85 0.99
N ILE A 146 7.76 19.75 0.29
CA ILE A 146 9.12 19.50 -0.20
C ILE A 146 10.08 19.25 0.97
N ALA A 147 9.99 20.04 2.05
CA ALA A 147 10.81 19.84 3.25
C ALA A 147 10.52 18.48 3.92
N ALA A 148 9.25 18.10 4.04
CA ALA A 148 8.81 16.83 4.60
C ALA A 148 9.32 15.62 3.78
N LEU A 149 9.23 15.72 2.44
CA LEU A 149 9.74 14.72 1.52
C LEU A 149 11.28 14.60 1.60
N ALA A 150 11.98 15.73 1.64
CA ALA A 150 13.44 15.76 1.75
C ALA A 150 13.90 15.13 3.08
N PHE A 151 13.26 15.50 4.19
CA PHE A 151 13.53 14.92 5.50
C PHE A 151 13.30 13.40 5.51
N SER A 152 12.17 12.95 4.95
CA SER A 152 11.87 11.51 4.82
C SER A 152 12.92 10.77 4.00
N ALA A 153 13.32 11.35 2.86
CA ALA A 153 14.33 10.77 1.99
C ALA A 153 15.71 10.67 2.65
N LEU A 154 16.11 11.68 3.42
CA LEU A 154 17.36 11.67 4.19
C LEU A 154 17.36 10.57 5.26
N ILE A 155 16.26 10.41 5.99
CA ILE A 155 16.14 9.35 7.00
C ILE A 155 16.19 7.96 6.35
N ILE A 156 15.42 7.74 5.27
CA ILE A 156 15.41 6.44 4.56
C ILE A 156 16.81 6.11 4.04
N THR A 157 17.49 7.09 3.42
CA THR A 157 18.86 6.94 2.91
C THR A 157 19.83 6.59 4.04
N GLY A 158 19.80 7.35 5.13
CA GLY A 158 20.70 7.15 6.28
C GLY A 158 20.49 5.79 6.92
N ILE A 159 19.24 5.41 7.20
CA ILE A 159 18.90 4.11 7.79
C ILE A 159 19.36 2.97 6.87
N TYR A 160 19.06 3.05 5.58
CA TYR A 160 19.50 2.02 4.63
C TYR A 160 21.03 1.90 4.62
N TYR A 161 21.75 3.02 4.51
CA TYR A 161 23.21 3.04 4.47
C TYR A 161 23.82 2.41 5.71
N PHE A 162 23.42 2.85 6.90
CA PHE A 162 23.99 2.35 8.15
C PHE A 162 23.63 0.90 8.42
N ARG A 163 22.42 0.47 8.04
CA ARG A 163 21.94 -0.88 8.33
C ARG A 163 22.52 -1.94 7.41
N HIS A 164 22.79 -1.58 6.16
CA HIS A 164 23.23 -2.53 5.13
C HIS A 164 24.69 -2.33 4.69
N GLN A 165 25.54 -1.75 5.53
CA GLN A 165 26.97 -1.50 5.21
C GLN A 165 27.74 -2.73 4.72
N LYS A 166 27.31 -3.93 5.13
CA LYS A 166 27.93 -5.21 4.74
C LYS A 166 27.28 -5.86 3.51
N SER A 167 26.26 -5.23 2.91
CA SER A 167 25.56 -5.76 1.74
C SER A 167 26.39 -5.52 0.47
N SER A 168 26.87 -6.59 -0.15
CA SER A 168 27.54 -6.54 -1.46
C SER A 168 26.56 -6.91 -2.56
N GLY A 169 25.70 -5.96 -2.96
CA GLY A 169 24.82 -6.16 -4.11
C GLY A 169 25.61 -6.17 -5.42
N THR A 170 25.23 -7.06 -6.33
CA THR A 170 25.96 -7.30 -7.60
C THR A 170 25.31 -6.62 -8.80
N GLU A 171 24.06 -6.18 -8.69
CA GLU A 171 23.37 -5.51 -9.79
C GLU A 171 23.69 -4.01 -9.87
N THR A 172 23.45 -3.47 -11.06
CA THR A 172 23.53 -2.04 -11.34
C THR A 172 22.13 -1.45 -11.45
N LEU A 173 21.98 -0.15 -11.23
CA LEU A 173 20.68 0.53 -11.40
C LEU A 173 20.14 0.35 -12.84
N LYS A 174 21.03 0.38 -13.83
CA LYS A 174 20.67 0.17 -15.24
C LYS A 174 20.13 -1.25 -15.49
N SER A 175 20.73 -2.28 -14.88
CA SER A 175 20.25 -3.66 -15.04
C SER A 175 18.88 -3.89 -14.39
N MET A 176 18.60 -3.20 -13.26
CA MET A 176 17.27 -3.25 -12.63
C MET A 176 16.17 -2.62 -13.49
N LEU A 177 16.47 -1.52 -14.19
CA LEU A 177 15.51 -0.82 -15.05
C LEU A 177 15.41 -1.38 -16.49
N THR A 178 16.30 -2.30 -16.87
CA THR A 178 16.27 -2.89 -18.21
C THR A 178 15.05 -3.81 -18.34
N ILE A 179 14.05 -3.41 -19.14
CA ILE A 179 12.77 -4.12 -19.29
C ILE A 179 12.95 -5.62 -19.60
N LYS A 180 13.94 -5.99 -20.41
CA LYS A 180 14.23 -7.40 -20.75
C LYS A 180 14.56 -8.26 -19.52
N SER A 181 15.07 -7.67 -18.45
CA SER A 181 15.37 -8.40 -17.20
C SER A 181 14.14 -8.57 -16.31
N ILE A 182 13.06 -7.82 -16.56
CA ILE A 182 11.86 -7.71 -15.71
C ILE A 182 10.94 -8.92 -15.93
N PRO A 183 10.69 -9.75 -14.88
CA PRO A 183 9.71 -10.82 -14.95
C PRO A 183 8.36 -10.30 -15.44
N HIS A 184 7.71 -11.06 -16.31
CA HIS A 184 6.40 -10.71 -16.87
C HIS A 184 5.35 -10.44 -15.77
N GLU A 185 5.45 -11.12 -14.64
CA GLU A 185 4.64 -10.88 -13.45
C GLU A 185 4.78 -9.45 -12.89
N ILE A 186 6.00 -8.90 -12.83
CA ILE A 186 6.22 -7.50 -12.41
C ILE A 186 5.56 -6.59 -13.44
N LEU A 187 5.78 -6.84 -14.72
CA LEU A 187 5.25 -6.00 -15.80
C LEU A 187 3.72 -5.99 -15.79
N HIS A 188 3.09 -7.14 -15.54
CA HIS A 188 1.63 -7.23 -15.40
C HIS A 188 1.13 -6.38 -14.22
N VAL A 189 1.75 -6.52 -13.04
CA VAL A 189 1.36 -5.73 -11.85
C VAL A 189 1.66 -4.25 -12.04
N ALA A 190 2.81 -3.92 -12.63
CA ALA A 190 3.21 -2.55 -12.94
C ALA A 190 2.20 -1.89 -13.88
N PHE A 191 1.81 -2.59 -14.96
CA PHE A 191 0.79 -2.10 -15.89
C PHE A 191 -0.56 -1.93 -15.20
N THR A 192 -1.01 -2.95 -14.45
CA THR A 192 -2.33 -2.93 -13.79
C THR A 192 -2.43 -1.79 -12.78
N MET A 193 -1.40 -1.61 -11.94
CA MET A 193 -1.37 -0.51 -10.98
C MET A 193 -1.20 0.85 -11.65
N ALA A 194 -0.27 0.98 -12.62
CA ALA A 194 -0.03 2.23 -13.32
C ALA A 194 -1.30 2.71 -14.01
N VAL A 195 -1.93 1.88 -14.83
CA VAL A 195 -3.16 2.25 -15.54
C VAL A 195 -4.31 2.44 -14.56
N GLY A 196 -4.53 1.52 -13.62
CA GLY A 196 -5.67 1.59 -12.70
C GLY A 196 -5.63 2.82 -11.79
N ILE A 197 -4.49 3.10 -11.16
CA ILE A 197 -4.33 4.27 -10.29
C ILE A 197 -4.38 5.55 -11.13
N SER A 198 -3.70 5.61 -12.29
CA SER A 198 -3.69 6.82 -13.11
C SER A 198 -5.06 7.18 -13.66
N LEU A 199 -5.86 6.19 -14.09
CA LEU A 199 -7.25 6.42 -14.53
C LEU A 199 -8.13 6.88 -13.37
N THR A 200 -7.92 6.30 -12.17
CA THR A 200 -8.66 6.74 -10.98
C THR A 200 -8.35 8.19 -10.63
N LEU A 201 -7.07 8.59 -10.66
CA LEU A 201 -6.63 9.97 -10.43
C LEU A 201 -7.15 10.93 -11.53
N LEU A 202 -7.17 10.48 -12.79
CA LEU A 202 -7.73 11.25 -13.90
C LEU A 202 -9.22 11.55 -13.68
N VAL A 203 -10.01 10.50 -13.41
CA VAL A 203 -11.44 10.65 -13.11
C VAL A 203 -11.65 11.52 -11.88
N SER A 204 -10.80 11.38 -10.87
CA SER A 204 -10.80 12.21 -9.67
C SER A 204 -10.64 13.70 -9.98
N GLN A 205 -9.72 14.03 -10.89
CA GLN A 205 -9.44 15.39 -11.30
C GLN A 205 -10.58 16.00 -12.13
N ILE A 206 -11.23 15.21 -12.99
CA ILE A 206 -12.38 15.65 -13.81
C ILE A 206 -13.62 15.87 -12.96
N LEU A 207 -13.90 14.93 -12.04
CA LEU A 207 -15.13 14.94 -11.24
C LEU A 207 -14.98 15.69 -9.91
N HIS A 208 -13.82 16.30 -9.64
CA HIS A 208 -13.47 16.91 -8.35
C HIS A 208 -13.75 15.98 -7.15
N PHE A 209 -13.47 14.70 -7.33
CA PHE A 209 -13.77 13.68 -6.36
C PHE A 209 -12.62 13.56 -5.34
N GLU A 210 -12.75 14.19 -4.17
CA GLU A 210 -11.67 14.31 -3.17
C GLU A 210 -11.17 13.00 -2.54
N LYS A 211 -11.71 11.84 -2.92
CA LYS A 211 -11.57 10.59 -2.14
C LYS A 211 -11.04 9.42 -2.97
N ALA A 212 -10.41 9.72 -4.10
CA ALA A 212 -9.78 8.74 -5.00
C ALA A 212 -8.75 7.85 -4.30
N MET A 213 -8.12 8.33 -3.22
CA MET A 213 -7.19 7.55 -2.40
C MET A 213 -7.71 6.16 -2.05
N TRP A 214 -8.97 6.04 -1.63
CA TRP A 214 -9.54 4.76 -1.18
C TRP A 214 -9.70 3.74 -2.31
N ILE A 215 -10.02 4.23 -3.51
CA ILE A 215 -10.09 3.42 -4.74
C ILE A 215 -8.67 2.99 -5.13
N CYS A 216 -7.72 3.92 -5.18
CA CYS A 216 -6.31 3.63 -5.49
C CYS A 216 -5.69 2.61 -4.51
N MET A 217 -6.00 2.72 -3.22
CA MET A 217 -5.58 1.76 -2.19
C MET A 217 -6.15 0.36 -2.44
N THR A 218 -7.38 0.27 -2.94
CA THR A 218 -7.98 -1.01 -3.36
C THR A 218 -7.27 -1.57 -4.57
N ILE A 219 -7.00 -0.76 -5.59
CA ILE A 219 -6.24 -1.17 -6.77
C ILE A 219 -4.87 -1.70 -6.38
N MET A 220 -4.11 -0.97 -5.56
CA MET A 220 -2.78 -1.39 -5.10
C MET A 220 -2.80 -2.72 -4.34
N SER A 221 -3.80 -2.94 -3.49
CA SER A 221 -3.81 -4.13 -2.62
C SER A 221 -4.40 -5.37 -3.30
N LEU A 222 -5.26 -5.20 -4.31
CA LEU A 222 -5.77 -6.30 -5.15
C LEU A 222 -4.83 -6.65 -6.31
N SER A 223 -4.04 -5.69 -6.81
CA SER A 223 -3.03 -5.93 -7.84
C SER A 223 -1.84 -6.66 -7.23
N GLN A 224 -1.96 -7.98 -7.12
CA GLN A 224 -0.88 -8.88 -6.70
C GLN A 224 -0.61 -9.88 -7.82
N ILE A 225 0.60 -10.44 -7.83
CA ILE A 225 1.11 -11.31 -8.89
C ILE A 225 0.30 -12.61 -9.02
N GLU A 226 -0.09 -13.18 -7.88
CA GLU A 226 -0.76 -14.46 -7.82
C GLU A 226 -2.23 -14.31 -8.26
N THR A 227 -2.48 -14.48 -9.56
CA THR A 227 -3.80 -14.28 -10.19
C THR A 227 -4.86 -15.23 -9.65
N GLN A 228 -4.47 -16.42 -9.15
CA GLN A 228 -5.37 -17.36 -8.48
C GLN A 228 -5.93 -16.80 -7.17
N MET A 229 -5.18 -15.94 -6.46
CA MET A 229 -5.64 -15.27 -5.25
C MET A 229 -6.57 -14.07 -5.51
N PHE A 230 -6.76 -13.62 -6.75
CA PHE A 230 -7.59 -12.43 -7.01
C PHE A 230 -9.05 -12.67 -6.61
N LYS A 231 -9.65 -13.79 -7.03
CA LYS A 231 -11.05 -14.12 -6.71
C LYS A 231 -11.25 -14.30 -5.21
N ASP A 232 -10.31 -14.96 -4.55
CA ASP A 232 -10.38 -15.22 -3.11
C ASP A 232 -10.18 -13.94 -2.31
N ARG A 233 -9.21 -13.10 -2.67
CA ARG A 233 -9.00 -11.79 -2.04
C ARG A 233 -10.15 -10.83 -2.30
N PHE A 234 -10.74 -10.83 -3.49
CA PHE A 234 -11.93 -10.03 -3.78
C PHE A 234 -13.09 -10.43 -2.85
N LYS A 235 -13.39 -11.73 -2.77
CA LYS A 235 -14.42 -12.25 -1.85
C LYS A 235 -14.10 -11.88 -0.40
N GLN A 236 -12.88 -12.14 0.04
CA GLN A 236 -12.45 -11.82 1.41
C GLN A 236 -12.54 -10.32 1.70
N ARG A 237 -12.26 -9.46 0.71
CA ARG A 237 -12.36 -8.01 0.86
C ARG A 237 -13.81 -7.54 0.93
N MET A 238 -14.67 -8.04 0.05
CA MET A 238 -16.10 -7.70 0.06
C MET A 238 -16.79 -8.19 1.34
N PHE A 239 -16.71 -9.50 1.64
CA PHE A 239 -17.35 -10.07 2.82
C PHE A 239 -16.70 -9.59 4.12
N GLY A 240 -15.37 -9.45 4.16
CA GLY A 240 -14.67 -8.92 5.33
C GLY A 240 -15.02 -7.47 5.61
N SER A 241 -15.22 -6.63 4.59
CA SER A 241 -15.67 -5.25 4.79
C SER A 241 -17.15 -5.16 5.21
N LEU A 242 -18.02 -6.03 4.70
CA LEU A 242 -19.42 -6.10 5.18
C LEU A 242 -19.47 -6.46 6.67
N ILE A 243 -18.73 -7.49 7.08
CA ILE A 243 -18.65 -7.86 8.50
C ILE A 243 -17.98 -6.75 9.32
N GLY A 244 -16.92 -6.12 8.80
CA GLY A 244 -16.26 -4.98 9.44
C GLY A 244 -17.19 -3.79 9.68
N ILE A 245 -18.10 -3.48 8.75
CA ILE A 245 -19.13 -2.43 8.93
C ILE A 245 -20.07 -2.79 10.07
N VAL A 246 -20.56 -4.04 10.12
CA VAL A 246 -21.44 -4.53 11.20
C VAL A 246 -20.73 -4.49 12.55
N VAL A 247 -19.49 -5.00 12.60
CA VAL A 247 -18.66 -4.99 13.81
C VAL A 247 -18.39 -3.57 14.29
N TYR A 248 -18.08 -2.64 13.38
CA TYR A 248 -17.91 -1.23 13.73
C TYR A 248 -19.18 -0.64 14.33
N GLY A 249 -20.34 -0.87 13.70
CA GLY A 249 -21.63 -0.42 14.22
C GLY A 249 -21.87 -0.94 15.64
N ILE A 250 -21.73 -2.24 15.87
CA ILE A 250 -21.96 -2.84 17.18
C ILE A 250 -20.98 -2.28 18.24
N LEU A 251 -19.69 -2.24 17.92
CA LEU A 251 -18.67 -1.80 18.88
C LEU A 251 -18.79 -0.31 19.20
N PHE A 252 -18.85 0.56 18.19
CA PHE A 252 -18.70 2.00 18.37
C PHE A 252 -20.04 2.73 18.56
N SER A 253 -21.17 2.17 18.14
CA SER A 253 -22.49 2.80 18.34
C SER A 253 -23.30 2.21 19.49
N LEU A 254 -23.09 0.95 19.87
CA LEU A 254 -23.90 0.27 20.90
C LEU A 254 -23.13 -0.07 22.18
N LEU A 255 -21.91 -0.61 22.08
CA LEU A 255 -21.23 -1.23 23.22
C LEU A 255 -20.23 -0.32 23.94
N VAL A 256 -19.45 0.46 23.20
CA VAL A 256 -18.27 1.13 23.75
C VAL A 256 -18.52 2.64 23.91
N PRO A 257 -18.36 3.20 25.12
CA PRO A 257 -18.43 4.63 25.35
C PRO A 257 -17.43 5.43 24.50
N SER A 258 -17.81 6.65 24.10
CA SER A 258 -17.03 7.50 23.18
C SER A 258 -15.58 7.77 23.63
N HIS A 259 -15.34 7.91 24.94
CA HIS A 259 -13.99 8.13 25.47
C HIS A 259 -13.03 6.94 25.28
N LEU A 260 -13.56 5.73 25.02
CA LEU A 260 -12.76 4.52 24.78
C LEU A 260 -12.54 4.21 23.29
N HIS A 261 -13.13 4.99 22.38
CA HIS A 261 -13.06 4.72 20.94
C HIS A 261 -11.62 4.77 20.39
N LEU A 262 -10.83 5.76 20.79
CA LEU A 262 -9.43 5.87 20.37
C LEU A 262 -8.56 4.72 20.94
N PRO A 263 -8.56 4.44 22.25
CA PRO A 263 -7.86 3.27 22.81
C PRO A 263 -8.25 1.94 22.14
N LEU A 264 -9.55 1.74 21.86
CA LEU A 264 -10.03 0.54 21.18
C LEU A 264 -9.46 0.43 19.76
N THR A 265 -9.46 1.52 18.99
CA THR A 265 -8.91 1.54 17.62
C THR A 265 -7.42 1.18 17.62
N LEU A 266 -6.65 1.73 18.56
CA LEU A 266 -5.24 1.39 18.74
C LEU A 266 -5.04 -0.07 19.14
N PHE A 267 -5.90 -0.61 20.01
CA PHE A 267 -5.89 -2.01 20.38
C PHE A 267 -6.19 -2.93 19.19
N LEU A 268 -7.19 -2.61 18.35
CA LEU A 268 -7.50 -3.38 17.15
C LEU A 268 -6.35 -3.31 16.12
N ALA A 269 -5.71 -2.16 15.98
CA ALA A 269 -4.50 -2.01 15.16
C ALA A 269 -3.31 -2.82 15.72
N PHE A 270 -3.23 -2.99 17.04
CA PHE A 270 -2.24 -3.87 17.67
C PHE A 270 -2.52 -5.35 17.37
N VAL A 271 -3.77 -5.79 17.58
CA VAL A 271 -4.21 -7.17 17.31
C VAL A 271 -3.97 -7.58 15.86
N TYR A 272 -4.18 -6.65 14.93
CA TYR A 272 -3.92 -6.84 13.50
C TYR A 272 -2.53 -7.43 13.19
N ASN A 273 -1.49 -7.05 13.95
CA ASN A 273 -0.10 -7.53 13.71
C ASN A 273 0.10 -9.03 13.95
N PHE A 274 -0.83 -9.66 14.67
CA PHE A 274 -0.79 -11.09 15.02
C PHE A 274 -1.67 -11.95 14.12
N LEU A 275 -2.48 -11.34 13.26
CA LEU A 275 -3.33 -12.08 12.32
C LEU A 275 -2.53 -12.48 11.09
N ASP A 276 -2.58 -13.77 10.75
CA ASP A 276 -2.08 -14.28 9.45
C ASP A 276 -3.21 -14.39 8.42
N ASP A 277 -4.44 -14.52 8.89
CA ASP A 277 -5.63 -14.62 8.04
C ASP A 277 -6.01 -13.25 7.44
N TYR A 278 -6.04 -13.18 6.10
CA TYR A 278 -6.34 -11.96 5.37
C TYR A 278 -7.79 -11.48 5.57
N PHE A 279 -8.74 -12.39 5.76
CA PHE A 279 -10.14 -12.03 5.96
C PHE A 279 -10.33 -11.32 7.31
N LEU A 280 -9.74 -11.84 8.38
CA LEU A 280 -9.73 -11.19 9.70
C LEU A 280 -9.00 -9.84 9.66
N GLN A 281 -7.88 -9.77 8.94
CA GLN A 281 -7.16 -8.51 8.70
C GLN A 281 -8.05 -7.45 8.03
N VAL A 282 -8.83 -7.82 7.01
CA VAL A 282 -9.76 -6.92 6.32
C VAL A 282 -10.85 -6.39 7.26
N ILE A 283 -11.40 -7.25 8.14
CA ILE A 283 -12.40 -6.83 9.13
C ILE A 283 -11.82 -5.72 10.02
N LEU A 284 -10.65 -5.96 10.63
CA LEU A 284 -10.02 -4.98 11.53
C LEU A 284 -9.60 -3.69 10.81
N ILE A 285 -9.03 -3.79 9.60
CA ILE A 285 -8.71 -2.61 8.79
C ILE A 285 -9.97 -1.83 8.43
N THR A 286 -11.09 -2.51 8.18
CA THR A 286 -12.36 -1.83 7.86
C THR A 286 -12.90 -1.09 9.07
N VAL A 287 -12.88 -1.70 10.25
CA VAL A 287 -13.27 -1.04 11.51
C VAL A 287 -12.41 0.21 11.76
N ASN A 288 -11.08 0.08 11.68
CA ASN A 288 -10.17 1.22 11.88
C ASN A 288 -10.35 2.32 10.81
N ALA A 289 -10.60 1.92 9.55
CA ALA A 289 -10.85 2.88 8.47
C ALA A 289 -12.19 3.62 8.65
N LEU A 290 -13.24 2.95 9.12
CA LEU A 290 -14.52 3.59 9.43
C LEU A 290 -14.39 4.54 10.61
N TYR A 291 -13.63 4.19 11.64
CA TYR A 291 -13.33 5.11 12.74
C TYR A 291 -12.65 6.39 12.23
N ALA A 292 -11.60 6.26 11.41
CA ALA A 292 -10.92 7.41 10.81
C ALA A 292 -11.84 8.21 9.87
N ALA A 293 -12.70 7.53 9.10
CA ALA A 293 -13.65 8.18 8.19
C ALA A 293 -14.79 8.88 8.93
N ASN A 294 -15.13 8.47 10.15
CA ASN A 294 -16.25 9.04 10.91
C ASN A 294 -16.01 10.50 11.31
N VAL A 295 -14.76 10.97 11.27
CA VAL A 295 -14.41 12.39 11.43
C VAL A 295 -14.93 13.24 10.28
N ILE A 296 -15.07 12.64 9.08
CA ILE A 296 -15.43 13.33 7.84
C ILE A 296 -16.88 13.02 7.42
N TRP A 297 -17.32 11.78 7.63
CA TRP A 297 -18.63 11.29 7.19
C TRP A 297 -19.38 10.63 8.32
N GLN A 298 -20.71 10.77 8.30
CA GLN A 298 -21.56 9.93 9.14
C GLN A 298 -21.44 8.46 8.76
N PHE A 299 -21.65 7.57 9.73
CA PHE A 299 -21.51 6.12 9.59
C PHE A 299 -22.17 5.54 8.34
N ASN A 300 -23.42 5.93 8.02
CA ASN A 300 -24.15 5.41 6.86
C ASN A 300 -23.44 5.74 5.54
N VAL A 301 -23.03 7.00 5.38
CA VAL A 301 -22.33 7.49 4.18
C VAL A 301 -20.94 6.84 4.08
N ALA A 302 -20.20 6.78 5.20
CA ALA A 302 -18.89 6.14 5.24
C ALA A 302 -18.95 4.65 4.84
N SER A 303 -19.97 3.94 5.31
CA SER A 303 -20.18 2.51 5.02
C SER A 303 -20.51 2.26 3.54
N ILE A 304 -21.41 3.06 2.97
CA ILE A 304 -21.76 2.98 1.54
C ILE A 304 -20.53 3.29 0.68
N ASN A 305 -19.83 4.38 0.97
CA ASN A 305 -18.63 4.79 0.24
C ASN A 305 -17.55 3.71 0.30
N ARG A 306 -17.37 3.04 1.45
CA ARG A 306 -16.40 1.95 1.61
C ARG A 306 -16.68 0.81 0.62
N LEU A 307 -17.93 0.35 0.54
CA LEU A 307 -18.32 -0.73 -0.36
C LEU A 307 -18.20 -0.30 -1.83
N LEU A 308 -18.66 0.90 -2.16
CA LEU A 308 -18.56 1.46 -3.51
C LEU A 308 -17.11 1.56 -3.99
N PHE A 309 -16.20 2.10 -3.17
CA PHE A 309 -14.79 2.24 -3.55
C PHE A 309 -14.09 0.89 -3.70
N ILE A 310 -14.45 -0.11 -2.89
CA ILE A 310 -13.96 -1.48 -3.05
C ILE A 310 -14.46 -2.06 -4.37
N LEU A 311 -15.75 -1.90 -4.69
CA LEU A 311 -16.34 -2.39 -5.94
C LEU A 311 -15.68 -1.76 -7.17
N ILE A 312 -15.57 -0.43 -7.21
CA ILE A 312 -14.96 0.31 -8.32
C ILE A 312 -13.50 -0.14 -8.50
N GLY A 313 -12.69 -0.14 -7.43
CA GLY A 313 -11.30 -0.56 -7.50
C GLY A 313 -11.14 -2.02 -7.97
N SER A 314 -12.04 -2.90 -7.53
CA SER A 314 -12.04 -4.31 -7.93
C SER A 314 -12.41 -4.51 -9.40
N LEU A 315 -13.39 -3.77 -9.90
CA LEU A 315 -13.80 -3.80 -11.31
C LEU A 315 -12.66 -3.32 -12.21
N ILE A 316 -11.96 -2.25 -11.83
CA ILE A 316 -10.79 -1.74 -12.56
C ILE A 316 -9.69 -2.82 -12.63
N VAL A 317 -9.32 -3.41 -11.49
CA VAL A 317 -8.27 -4.45 -11.47
C VAL A 317 -8.70 -5.68 -12.28
N TYR A 318 -9.95 -6.11 -12.18
CA TYR A 318 -10.48 -7.23 -12.94
C TYR A 318 -10.41 -6.98 -14.46
N ALA A 319 -10.88 -5.82 -14.91
CA ALA A 319 -10.87 -5.43 -16.32
C ALA A 319 -9.44 -5.40 -16.88
N LEU A 320 -8.51 -4.75 -16.16
CA LEU A 320 -7.11 -4.65 -16.57
C LEU A 320 -6.41 -6.02 -16.57
N THR A 321 -6.60 -6.82 -15.52
CA THR A 321 -6.03 -8.17 -15.46
C THR A 321 -6.54 -9.05 -16.60
N ARG A 322 -7.84 -8.93 -16.95
CA ARG A 322 -8.43 -9.66 -18.07
C ARG A 322 -7.86 -9.21 -19.41
N PHE A 323 -7.71 -7.90 -19.60
CA PHE A 323 -7.10 -7.31 -20.80
C PHE A 323 -5.68 -7.83 -21.00
N VAL A 324 -4.83 -7.74 -19.97
CA VAL A 324 -3.43 -8.19 -20.08
C VAL A 324 -3.36 -9.71 -20.33
N LYS A 325 -4.19 -10.52 -19.65
CA LYS A 325 -4.24 -11.97 -19.89
C LYS A 325 -4.66 -12.32 -21.31
N SER A 326 -5.56 -11.55 -21.93
CA SER A 326 -5.98 -11.75 -23.32
C SER A 326 -4.88 -11.42 -24.32
N SER A 327 -3.94 -10.55 -23.96
CA SER A 327 -2.86 -10.09 -24.82
C SER A 327 -1.61 -10.98 -24.79
N TYR A 328 -1.54 -11.97 -23.88
CA TYR A 328 -0.43 -12.92 -23.85
C TYR A 328 -0.67 -14.09 -24.83
N PRO A 329 0.31 -14.42 -25.70
CA PRO A 329 0.21 -15.60 -26.54
C PRO A 329 0.18 -16.87 -25.68
N GLN A 330 -0.83 -17.72 -25.92
CA GLN A 330 -1.07 -18.99 -25.19
C GLN A 330 0.17 -19.91 -25.10
N ARG A 331 1.16 -19.75 -25.99
CA ARG A 331 2.40 -20.55 -26.01
C ARG A 331 3.29 -20.41 -24.77
N LEU A 332 3.21 -19.33 -24.00
CA LEU A 332 3.99 -19.16 -22.76
C LEU A 332 3.30 -19.72 -21.50
N LEU A 333 1.97 -19.89 -21.54
CA LEU A 333 1.21 -20.51 -20.45
C LEU A 333 1.46 -22.02 -20.33
N ASN A 334 1.88 -22.67 -21.42
CA ASN A 334 2.24 -24.09 -21.44
C ASN A 334 3.65 -24.39 -20.90
N LEU A 335 4.45 -23.35 -20.60
CA LEU A 335 5.79 -23.49 -19.99
C LEU A 335 5.76 -23.30 -18.46
N ILE A 336 4.62 -22.92 -17.90
CA ILE A 336 4.39 -23.00 -16.46
C ILE A 336 4.11 -24.48 -16.18
N PRO A 337 4.98 -25.21 -15.44
CA PRO A 337 4.71 -26.60 -15.15
C PRO A 337 3.38 -26.68 -14.42
N ASN A 338 2.44 -27.39 -15.04
CA ASN A 338 1.16 -27.71 -14.46
C ASN A 338 1.47 -28.56 -13.22
N LYS A 339 1.51 -27.96 -12.03
CA LYS A 339 1.46 -28.72 -10.77
C LYS A 339 0.03 -29.24 -10.60
N SER A 340 -0.34 -30.17 -11.46
CA SER A 340 -1.39 -31.14 -11.24
C SER A 340 -0.70 -32.47 -10.96
N ASN A 341 -0.56 -32.78 -9.68
CA ASN A 341 -0.72 -34.11 -9.09
C ASN A 341 -0.72 -33.96 -7.57
#